data_AF-A0A821MVB3-F1
#
_entry.id   AF-A0A821MVB3-F1
#
_cell.length_a   1.000
_cell.length_b   1.000
_cell.length_c   1.000
_cell.angle_alpha   90.00
_cell.angle_beta   90.00
_cell.angle_gamma   90.00
#
_symmetry.space_group_name_H-M   'P 1'
#
loop_
_entity.id
_entity.type
_entity.pdbx_description
1 polymer ?
#
loop_
_entity_poly.entity_id
_entity_poly.type
_entity_poly.pdbx_seq_one_letter_code
_entity_poly.pdbx_strand_id
1 'polypeptide(L)'
;MTTSSSPKFRGTSDDCKTVGTLKCEGCSQIFCRKHVNEHRDLLSHQLDEIVLEHDILHQMILEDKNKENNNQFLLKEIDKWEQESIKKIQQTANEARQQIEKLIGSQQGECN
;
A
#
# COMPACT_ATOMS: atom_id res chain seq x y z
N MET A 1 -11.41 -21.71 9.83
CA MET A 1 -12.51 -22.57 9.34
C MET A 1 -13.48 -21.68 8.58
N THR A 2 -13.18 -21.36 7.32
CA THR A 2 -14.04 -20.53 6.48
C THR A 2 -14.97 -21.46 5.71
N THR A 3 -16.21 -21.56 6.17
CA THR A 3 -17.27 -22.26 5.45
C THR A 3 -17.67 -21.40 4.26
N SER A 4 -17.05 -21.64 3.11
CA SER A 4 -17.52 -21.16 1.82
C SER A 4 -18.84 -21.87 1.49
N SER A 5 -19.92 -21.28 1.99
CA SER A 5 -21.28 -21.70 1.64
C SER A 5 -21.56 -21.33 0.18
N SER A 6 -21.22 -22.23 -0.74
CA SER A 6 -21.67 -22.14 -2.13
C SER A 6 -23.21 -22.13 -2.16
N PRO A 7 -23.86 -21.25 -2.95
CA PRO A 7 -25.30 -21.29 -3.12
C PRO A 7 -25.65 -22.63 -3.77
N LYS A 8 -26.36 -23.49 -3.03
CA LYS A 8 -26.89 -24.75 -3.56
C LYS A 8 -28.04 -24.42 -4.51
N PHE A 9 -27.74 -24.07 -5.75
CA PHE A 9 -28.73 -24.09 -6.82
C PHE A 9 -29.00 -25.55 -7.19
N ARG A 10 -29.79 -26.23 -6.36
CA ARG A 10 -30.25 -27.58 -6.60
C ARG A 10 -31.40 -27.51 -7.60
N GLY A 11 -31.07 -27.27 -8.86
CA GLY A 11 -32.03 -27.23 -9.97
C GLY A 11 -32.49 -28.64 -10.34
N THR A 12 -33.18 -29.34 -9.43
CA THR A 12 -33.93 -30.54 -9.76
C THR A 12 -35.43 -30.28 -9.57
N SER A 13 -36.18 -30.63 -10.62
CA SER A 13 -37.64 -30.81 -10.72
C SER A 13 -38.53 -29.56 -10.59
N ASP A 14 -39.07 -29.09 -11.71
CA ASP A 14 -40.36 -29.60 -12.25
C ASP A 14 -40.93 -28.69 -13.36
N ASP A 15 -40.36 -27.48 -13.52
CA ASP A 15 -40.90 -26.47 -14.44
C ASP A 15 -40.19 -26.41 -15.81
N CYS A 16 -39.32 -27.39 -16.09
CA CYS A 16 -38.55 -27.44 -17.33
C CYS A 16 -38.95 -28.63 -18.20
N LYS A 17 -40.12 -28.51 -18.83
CA LYS A 17 -40.57 -29.47 -19.83
C LYS A 17 -39.81 -29.23 -21.15
N THR A 18 -38.88 -30.15 -21.44
CA THR A 18 -38.36 -30.48 -22.78
C THR A 18 -37.71 -29.37 -23.62
N VAL A 19 -36.60 -28.77 -23.17
CA VAL A 19 -35.68 -28.04 -24.07
C VAL A 19 -34.25 -28.25 -23.59
N GLY A 20 -33.32 -28.51 -24.53
CA GLY A 20 -31.95 -29.00 -24.30
C GLY A 20 -31.21 -28.49 -23.07
N THR A 21 -30.48 -29.40 -22.43
CA THR A 21 -29.68 -29.14 -21.23
C THR A 21 -28.24 -28.78 -21.61
N LEU A 22 -27.63 -27.92 -20.79
CA LEU A 22 -26.25 -27.51 -20.92
C LEU A 22 -25.52 -27.79 -19.62
N LYS A 23 -24.35 -28.43 -19.71
CA LYS A 23 -23.47 -28.67 -18.57
C LYS A 23 -22.44 -27.54 -18.52
N CYS A 24 -22.28 -26.92 -17.35
CA CYS A 24 -21.16 -26.03 -17.11
C CYS A 24 -19.96 -26.88 -16.68
N GLU A 25 -18.86 -26.85 -17.43
CA GLU A 25 -17.66 -27.61 -17.09
C GLU A 25 -16.94 -27.05 -15.85
N GLY A 26 -17.09 -25.76 -15.55
CA GLY A 26 -16.46 -25.12 -14.39
C GLY A 26 -17.03 -25.57 -13.06
N CYS A 27 -18.36 -25.69 -12.95
CA CYS A 27 -19.03 -26.13 -11.71
C CYS A 27 -19.59 -27.57 -11.80
N SER A 28 -19.47 -28.21 -12.96
CA SER A 28 -20.02 -29.54 -13.29
C SER A 28 -21.53 -29.69 -13.10
N GLN A 29 -22.28 -28.58 -13.00
CA GLN A 29 -23.74 -28.60 -12.86
C GLN A 29 -24.42 -28.55 -14.24
N ILE A 30 -25.62 -29.15 -14.31
CA ILE A 30 -26.45 -29.21 -15.52
C ILE A 30 -27.60 -28.22 -15.35
N PHE A 31 -27.78 -27.36 -16.35
CA PHE A 31 -28.79 -26.32 -16.36
C PHE A 31 -29.70 -26.47 -17.58
N CYS A 32 -30.95 -26.03 -17.46
CA CYS A 32 -31.78 -25.76 -18.62
C CYS A 32 -31.43 -24.41 -19.24
N ARG A 33 -31.98 -24.12 -20.42
CA ARG A 33 -31.71 -22.88 -21.15
C ARG A 33 -32.03 -21.59 -20.39
N LYS A 34 -32.98 -21.60 -19.44
CA LYS A 34 -33.26 -20.43 -18.60
C LYS A 34 -32.22 -20.31 -17.48
N HIS A 35 -32.02 -21.39 -16.71
CA HIS A 35 -31.12 -21.39 -15.57
C HIS A 35 -29.64 -21.26 -15.94
N VAL A 36 -29.24 -21.59 -17.17
CA VAL A 36 -27.86 -21.35 -17.63
C VAL A 36 -27.54 -19.86 -17.77
N ASN A 37 -28.52 -19.03 -18.13
CA ASN A 37 -28.34 -17.58 -18.20
C ASN A 37 -28.25 -17.00 -16.79
N GLU A 38 -29.14 -17.39 -15.89
CA GLU A 38 -29.07 -16.99 -14.48
C GLU A 38 -27.75 -17.43 -13.83
N HIS A 39 -27.25 -18.63 -14.15
CA HIS A 39 -25.93 -19.08 -13.70
C HIS A 39 -24.80 -18.19 -14.24
N ARG A 40 -24.85 -17.83 -15.51
CA ARG A 40 -23.85 -16.93 -16.13
C ARG A 40 -23.89 -15.53 -15.53
N ASP A 41 -25.08 -15.01 -15.25
CA ASP A 41 -25.24 -13.70 -14.63
C ASP A 41 -24.69 -13.71 -13.20
N LEU A 42 -24.97 -14.77 -12.44
CA LEU A 42 -24.39 -14.97 -11.11
C LEU A 42 -22.85 -15.01 -11.16
N LEU A 43 -22.26 -15.76 -12.08
CA LEU A 43 -20.81 -15.81 -12.26
C LEU A 43 -20.22 -14.46 -12.64
N SER A 44 -20.94 -13.67 -13.46
CA SER A 44 -20.51 -12.33 -13.85
C SER A 44 -20.48 -11.41 -12.63
N HIS A 45 -21.52 -11.44 -11.80
CA HIS A 45 -21.55 -10.67 -10.55
C HIS A 45 -20.43 -11.07 -9.57
N GLN A 46 -20.14 -12.36 -9.44
CA GLN A 46 -19.02 -12.83 -8.60
C GLN A 46 -17.68 -12.35 -9.14
N LEU A 47 -17.50 -12.32 -10.47
CA LEU A 47 -16.29 -11.80 -11.08
C LEU A 47 -16.14 -10.28 -10.84
N ASP A 48 -17.23 -9.52 -10.95
CA ASP A 48 -17.22 -8.09 -10.66
C ASP A 48 -16.79 -7.81 -9.21
N GLU A 49 -17.27 -8.61 -8.25
CA GLU A 49 -16.86 -8.52 -6.84
C GLU A 49 -15.36 -8.81 -6.67
N ILE A 50 -14.84 -9.87 -7.30
CA ILE A 50 -13.41 -10.21 -7.25
C ILE A 50 -12.55 -9.10 -7.87
N VAL A 51 -12.99 -8.50 -8.98
CA VAL A 51 -12.28 -7.38 -9.62
C VAL A 51 -12.26 -6.17 -8.70
N LEU A 52 -13.39 -5.85 -8.06
CA LEU A 52 -13.46 -4.76 -7.10
C LEU A 52 -12.53 -4.99 -5.90
N GLU A 53 -12.53 -6.20 -5.32
CA GLU A 53 -11.61 -6.56 -4.23
C GLU A 53 -10.15 -6.45 -4.65
N HIS A 54 -9.82 -6.92 -5.86
CA HIS A 54 -8.48 -6.79 -6.44
C HIS A 54 -8.04 -5.33 -6.54
N ASP A 55 -8.90 -4.45 -7.06
CA ASP A 55 -8.58 -3.04 -7.24
C ASP A 55 -8.40 -2.32 -5.90
N ILE A 56 -9.22 -2.65 -4.89
CA ILE A 56 -9.05 -2.15 -3.52
C ILE A 56 -7.69 -2.59 -2.96
N LEU A 57 -7.35 -3.88 -3.05
CA LEU A 57 -6.08 -4.40 -2.54
C LEU A 57 -4.89 -3.75 -3.25
N HIS A 58 -4.96 -3.59 -4.56
CA HIS A 58 -3.93 -2.93 -5.35
C HIS A 58 -3.73 -1.47 -4.91
N GLN A 59 -4.82 -0.73 -4.69
CA GLN A 59 -4.78 0.64 -4.18
C GLN A 59 -4.16 0.71 -2.78
N MET A 60 -4.53 -0.19 -1.86
CA MET A 60 -3.95 -0.25 -0.52
C MET A 60 -2.43 -0.48 -0.55
N ILE A 61 -1.95 -1.37 -1.42
CA ILE A 61 -0.52 -1.65 -1.60
C ILE A 61 0.22 -0.41 -2.12
N LEU A 62 -0.36 0.32 -3.07
CA LEU A 62 0.24 1.55 -3.60
C LEU A 62 0.32 2.65 -2.54
N GLU A 63 -0.73 2.83 -1.74
CA GLU A 63 -0.75 3.80 -0.65
C GLU A 63 0.28 3.48 0.43
N ASP A 64 0.44 2.21 0.78
CA ASP A 64 1.41 1.77 1.79
C ASP A 64 2.86 2.01 1.33
N LYS A 65 3.17 1.66 0.07
CA LYS A 65 4.48 1.96 -0.54
C LYS A 65 4.79 3.47 -0.55
N ASN A 66 3.79 4.30 -0.85
CA ASN A 66 3.96 5.75 -0.83
C ASN A 66 4.24 6.28 0.59
N LYS A 67 3.58 5.72 1.62
CA LYS A 67 3.85 6.07 3.03
C LYS A 67 5.25 5.65 3.47
N GLU A 68 5.70 4.45 3.10
CA GLU A 68 7.04 3.98 3.42
C GLU A 68 8.11 4.88 2.78
N ASN A 69 7.94 5.24 1.51
CA ASN A 69 8.84 6.17 0.81
C ASN A 69 8.89 7.55 1.49
N ASN A 70 7.73 8.09 1.90
CA ASN A 70 7.66 9.37 2.60
C ASN A 70 8.37 9.31 3.96
N ASN A 71 8.20 8.23 4.72
CA ASN A 71 8.88 8.03 6.00
C ASN A 71 10.40 7.98 5.82
N GLN A 72 10.88 7.25 4.81
CA GLN A 72 12.32 7.20 4.48
C GLN A 72 12.87 8.56 4.06
N PHE A 73 12.09 9.36 3.34
CA PHE A 73 12.46 10.73 2.97
C PHE A 73 12.60 11.64 4.20
N LEU A 74 11.62 11.61 5.12
CA LEU A 74 11.65 12.42 6.34
C LEU A 74 12.84 12.07 7.25
N LEU A 75 13.17 10.78 7.39
CA LEU A 75 14.35 10.36 8.15
C LEU A 75 15.65 10.93 7.56
N LYS A 76 15.80 10.92 6.23
CA LYS A 76 16.98 11.51 5.57
C LYS A 76 17.07 13.02 5.77
N GLU A 77 15.94 13.73 5.77
CA GLU A 77 15.92 15.17 6.04
C GLU A 77 16.28 15.48 7.51
N ILE A 78 15.86 14.64 8.46
CA ILE A 78 16.27 14.74 9.87
C ILE A 78 17.78 14.53 10.00
N ASP A 79 18.33 13.47 9.39
CA ASP A 79 19.77 13.18 9.42
C ASP A 79 20.57 14.36 8.82
N LYS A 80 20.10 14.91 7.70
CA LYS A 80 20.73 16.07 7.06
C LYS A 80 20.70 17.30 7.98
N TRP A 81 19.54 17.61 8.56
CA TRP A 81 19.38 18.71 9.49
C TRP A 81 20.30 18.56 10.71
N GLU A 82 20.44 17.34 11.25
CA GLU A 82 21.34 17.03 12.36
C GLU A 82 22.80 17.33 11.99
N GLN A 83 23.27 16.82 10.85
CA GLN A 83 24.65 17.02 10.39
C GLN A 83 24.96 18.50 10.14
N GLU A 84 24.05 19.22 9.49
CA GLU A 84 24.20 20.66 9.24
C GLU A 84 24.24 21.47 10.54
N SER A 85 23.40 21.10 11.51
CA SER A 85 23.34 21.74 12.83
C SER A 85 24.62 21.53 13.62
N ILE A 86 25.14 20.30 13.67
CA ILE A 86 26.41 19.97 14.31
C ILE A 86 27.54 20.81 13.69
N LYS A 87 27.62 20.83 12.36
CA LYS A 87 28.66 21.59 11.63
C LYS A 87 28.60 23.07 11.97
N LYS A 88 27.40 23.66 12.01
CA LYS A 88 27.21 25.07 12.35
C LYS A 88 27.66 25.37 13.77
N ILE A 89 27.27 24.55 14.74
CA ILE A 89 27.68 24.68 16.14
C ILE A 89 29.20 24.60 16.26
N GLN A 90 29.83 23.63 15.62
CA GLN A 90 31.28 23.46 15.63
C GLN A 90 32.00 24.65 15.01
N GLN A 91 31.52 25.15 13.86
CA GLN A 91 32.08 26.32 13.20
C GLN A 91 32.00 27.55 14.12
N THR A 92 30.82 27.86 14.66
CA THR A 92 30.64 29.01 15.56
C THR A 92 31.50 28.89 16.81
N ALA A 93 31.61 27.69 17.41
CA ALA A 93 32.49 27.47 18.55
C ALA A 93 33.97 27.70 18.19
N ASN A 94 34.40 27.28 17.00
CA ASN A 94 35.77 27.49 16.53
C ASN A 94 36.08 28.98 16.27
N GLU A 95 35.14 29.69 15.63
CA GLU A 95 35.24 31.14 15.41
C GLU A 95 35.36 31.90 16.74
N ALA A 96 34.56 31.54 17.74
CA ALA A 96 34.63 32.14 19.07
C ALA A 96 35.98 31.88 19.75
N ARG A 97 36.52 30.65 19.67
CA ARG A 97 37.86 30.33 20.21
C ARG A 97 38.95 31.16 19.55
N GLN A 98 38.93 31.26 18.21
CA GLN A 98 39.91 32.06 17.46
C GLN A 98 39.84 33.55 17.82
N GLN A 99 38.65 34.10 18.08
CA GLN A 99 38.51 35.49 18.52
C GLN A 99 39.17 35.71 19.89
N ILE A 100 38.98 34.80 20.83
CA ILE A 100 39.61 34.86 22.16
C ILE A 100 41.14 34.75 22.06
N GLU A 101 41.64 33.80 21.28
CA GLU A 101 43.08 33.62 21.05
C GLU A 101 43.74 34.89 20.49
N LYS A 102 43.09 35.55 19.52
CA LYS A 102 43.55 36.84 18.99
C LYS A 102 43.60 37.93 20.04
N LEU A 103 42.57 38.03 20.89
CA LEU A 103 42.53 39.04 21.96
C LEU A 103 43.64 38.82 22.99
N ILE A 104 43.87 37.57 23.40
CA ILE A 104 44.94 37.22 24.35
C ILE A 104 46.31 37.48 23.73
N GLY A 105 46.54 37.08 22.47
CA GLY A 105 47.81 37.30 21.77
C GLY A 105 48.14 38.78 21.57
N SER A 106 47.14 39.63 21.32
CA SER A 106 47.33 41.08 21.19
C SER A 106 47.67 41.75 22.53
N GLN A 107 47.13 41.27 23.65
CA GLN A 107 47.44 41.81 24.99
C GLN A 107 48.87 41.50 25.46
N GLN A 108 49.51 40.46 24.92
CA GLN A 108 50.92 40.12 25.24
C GLN A 108 51.95 41.01 24.52
N GLY A 109 51.54 41.81 23.53
CA GLY A 109 52.41 42.75 22.82
C GLY A 109 52.48 44.16 23.42
N GLU A 110 51.58 44.52 24.34
CA GLU A 110 51.49 45.87 24.93
C GLU A 110 52.12 45.96 26.35
N CYS A 111 52.65 44.86 26.87
CA CYS A 111 53.48 44.82 28.07
C CYS A 111 54.90 44.33 27.74
N ASN A 112 55.64 45.13 26.97
CA ASN A 112 57.12 45.12 26.93
C ASN A 112 57.63 46.55 26.75
#